data_AF-A0A7C3XFS0-F1
#
_entry.id   AF-A0A7C3XFS0-F1
#
_cell.length_a   1.000
_cell.length_b   1.000
_cell.length_c   1.000
_cell.angle_alpha   90.00
_cell.angle_beta   90.00
_cell.angle_gamma   90.00
#
_symmetry.space_group_name_H-M   'P 1'
#
loop_
_entity.id
_entity.type
_entity.pdbx_description
1 polymer ?
#
loop_
_entity_poly.entity_id
_entity_poly.type
_entity_poly.pdbx_seq_one_letter_code
_entity_poly.pdbx_strand_id
1 'polypeptide(L)'
;MKKRDYPKRLDQCKDFTDIFALVKRAVKETIGETRSGLMLVLADLPDQVSAFHEVGSNSIVLNNRILDSIIHSSRTFREVKSYIFSVLLHEYLHSLGHLDELEVKELAGQIVSETFGENHPTLKFSTGALPTRRIGRIREGEPEIPIIIPDLEDTARSYIQ
;
A
#
# COMPACT_ATOMS: atom_id res chain seq x y z
N MET A 1 4.55 24.98 11.52
CA MET A 1 4.52 23.58 11.02
C MET A 1 5.63 23.40 10.01
N LYS A 2 6.57 22.46 10.22
CA LYS A 2 7.52 22.08 9.16
C LYS A 2 6.70 21.50 8.00
N LYS A 3 6.77 22.06 6.79
CA LYS A 3 6.24 21.41 5.58
C LYS A 3 6.92 20.05 5.49
N ARG A 4 6.19 18.98 5.83
CA ARG A 4 6.69 17.61 5.74
C ARG A 4 6.61 17.25 4.26
N ASP A 5 7.77 17.07 3.63
CA ASP A 5 7.86 16.78 2.20
C ASP A 5 7.62 15.28 1.96
N TYR A 6 6.41 14.82 2.25
CA TYR A 6 5.99 13.44 2.02
C TYR A 6 6.12 13.00 0.56
N PRO A 7 5.77 13.82 -0.46
CA PRO A 7 6.02 13.47 -1.85
C PRO A 7 7.49 13.12 -2.12
N LYS A 8 8.43 13.97 -1.66
CA LYS A 8 9.86 13.68 -1.83
C LYS A 8 10.32 12.47 -1.04
N ARG A 9 9.80 12.24 0.16
CA ARG A 9 10.13 11.06 0.97
C ARG A 9 9.64 9.78 0.29
N LEU A 10 8.42 9.80 -0.25
CA LEU A 10 7.89 8.69 -1.04
C LEU A 10 8.76 8.43 -2.28
N ASP A 11 9.18 9.48 -3.00
CA ASP A 11 10.09 9.33 -4.14
C ASP A 11 11.43 8.70 -3.76
N GLN A 12 11.89 8.89 -2.52
CA GLN A 12 13.15 8.35 -2.00
C GLN A 12 13.06 6.91 -1.47
N CYS A 13 11.86 6.41 -1.15
CA CYS A 13 11.67 5.03 -0.69
C CYS A 13 12.20 4.02 -1.71
N LYS A 14 12.92 3.00 -1.26
CA LYS A 14 13.57 1.99 -2.12
C LYS A 14 12.89 0.63 -2.05
N ASP A 15 12.23 0.33 -0.94
CA ASP A 15 11.64 -0.96 -0.65
C ASP A 15 10.28 -0.82 0.08
N PHE A 16 9.64 -1.96 0.36
CA PHE A 16 8.39 -2.00 1.11
C PHE A 16 8.54 -1.44 2.52
N THR A 17 9.70 -1.64 3.17
CA THR A 17 9.99 -1.16 4.53
C THR A 17 9.99 0.37 4.60
N ASP A 18 10.65 1.03 3.66
CA ASP A 18 10.66 2.49 3.54
C ASP A 18 9.25 3.06 3.36
N ILE A 19 8.42 2.42 2.52
CA ILE A 19 7.05 2.86 2.27
C ILE A 19 6.18 2.61 3.50
N PHE A 20 6.32 1.45 4.16
CA PHE A 20 5.55 1.12 5.35
C PHE A 20 5.90 2.03 6.53
N ALA A 21 7.17 2.38 6.72
CA ALA A 21 7.59 3.38 7.69
C ALA A 21 6.93 4.76 7.41
N LEU A 22 6.74 5.11 6.14
CA LEU A 22 6.02 6.32 5.74
C LEU A 22 4.53 6.24 6.07
N VAL A 23 3.89 5.09 5.84
CA VAL A 23 2.49 4.81 6.22
C VAL A 23 2.30 4.97 7.73
N LYS A 24 3.07 4.25 8.55
CA LYS A 24 2.98 4.33 10.02
C LYS A 24 3.11 5.77 10.51
N ARG A 25 4.03 6.52 9.90
CA ARG A 25 4.24 7.93 10.26
C ARG A 25 3.04 8.80 9.89
N ALA A 26 2.47 8.63 8.70
CA ALA A 26 1.29 9.38 8.26
C ALA A 26 0.10 9.11 9.20
N VAL A 27 -0.18 7.84 9.50
CA VAL A 27 -1.26 7.45 10.42
C VAL A 27 -1.05 8.02 11.82
N LYS A 28 0.15 7.85 12.39
CA LYS A 28 0.49 8.40 13.71
C LYS A 28 0.33 9.93 13.76
N GLU A 29 0.69 10.62 12.68
CA GLU A 29 0.63 12.08 12.64
C GLU A 29 -0.80 12.63 12.44
N THR A 30 -1.69 11.89 11.77
CA THR A 30 -3.09 12.30 11.52
C THR A 30 -4.05 11.83 12.61
N ILE A 31 -3.98 10.58 13.05
CA ILE A 31 -4.91 10.01 14.04
C ILE A 31 -4.28 9.52 15.35
N GLY A 32 -2.94 9.56 15.46
CA GLY A 32 -2.25 9.23 16.72
C GLY A 32 -2.04 7.73 16.98
N GLU A 33 -2.47 6.86 16.08
CA GLU A 33 -2.45 5.41 16.27
C GLU A 33 -1.17 4.74 15.76
N THR A 34 -0.79 3.63 16.41
CA THR A 34 0.38 2.84 16.03
C THR A 34 0.22 1.35 16.35
N ARG A 35 0.69 0.49 15.45
CA ARG A 35 0.88 -0.95 15.64
C ARG A 35 2.25 -1.36 15.10
N SER A 36 2.80 -2.45 15.63
CA SER A 36 4.05 -3.06 15.17
C SER A 36 3.89 -4.58 14.97
N GLY A 37 4.89 -5.22 14.37
CA GLY A 37 4.92 -6.67 14.20
C GLY A 37 4.04 -7.17 13.07
N LEU A 38 3.93 -6.38 12.00
CA LEU A 38 3.23 -6.81 10.78
C LEU A 38 4.20 -7.43 9.78
N MET A 39 3.70 -8.45 9.09
CA MET A 39 4.36 -9.16 8.00
C MET A 39 3.69 -8.77 6.68
N LEU A 40 4.43 -8.83 5.58
CA LEU A 40 3.88 -8.69 4.23
C LEU A 40 4.02 -10.01 3.48
N VAL A 41 2.93 -10.48 2.88
CA VAL A 41 2.91 -11.66 2.02
C VAL A 41 2.56 -11.20 0.61
N LEU A 42 3.46 -11.44 -0.34
CA LEU A 42 3.17 -11.25 -1.77
C LEU A 42 2.65 -12.59 -2.31
N ALA A 43 1.41 -12.62 -2.76
CA ALA A 43 0.78 -13.83 -3.27
C ALA A 43 0.03 -13.55 -4.58
N ASP A 44 -0.04 -14.56 -5.43
CA ASP A 44 -0.89 -14.53 -6.62
C ASP A 44 -2.36 -14.75 -6.21
N LEU A 45 -3.14 -13.67 -6.18
CA LEU A 45 -4.57 -13.70 -5.85
C LEU A 45 -5.42 -13.41 -7.11
N PRO A 46 -6.72 -13.77 -7.10
CA PRO A 46 -7.63 -13.37 -8.17
C PRO A 46 -7.62 -11.86 -8.40
N ASP A 47 -7.83 -11.44 -9.65
CA ASP A 47 -7.71 -10.05 -10.11
C ASP A 47 -8.66 -9.07 -9.39
N GLN A 48 -9.71 -9.59 -8.75
CA GLN A 48 -10.65 -8.81 -7.95
C GLN A 48 -10.14 -8.49 -6.53
N VAL A 49 -9.05 -9.11 -6.09
CA VAL A 49 -8.48 -8.98 -4.74
C VAL A 49 -7.13 -8.28 -4.83
N SER A 50 -7.05 -7.02 -4.41
CA SER A 50 -5.78 -6.27 -4.41
C SER A 50 -4.87 -6.55 -3.22
N ALA A 51 -5.49 -6.76 -2.08
CA ALA A 51 -4.87 -7.15 -0.84
C ALA A 51 -5.95 -7.69 0.09
N PHE A 52 -5.55 -8.41 1.12
CA PHE A 52 -6.41 -8.63 2.27
C PHE A 52 -5.57 -8.79 3.55
N HIS A 53 -6.10 -8.27 4.64
CA HIS A 53 -5.68 -8.57 5.99
C HIS A 53 -6.77 -9.39 6.66
N GLU A 54 -6.46 -10.61 7.09
CA GLU A 54 -7.41 -11.37 7.91
C GLU A 54 -7.54 -10.68 9.28
N VAL A 55 -8.77 -10.38 9.69
CA VAL A 55 -9.05 -9.70 10.96
C VAL A 55 -8.42 -10.49 12.11
N GLY A 56 -7.55 -9.83 12.89
CA GLY A 56 -6.82 -10.46 13.99
C GLY A 56 -5.51 -11.16 13.59
N SER A 57 -5.12 -11.11 12.32
CA SER A 57 -3.81 -11.58 11.87
C SER A 57 -2.72 -10.52 12.01
N ASN A 58 -1.47 -10.91 11.79
CA ASN A 58 -0.32 -10.01 11.68
C ASN A 58 0.14 -9.84 10.22
N SER A 59 -0.57 -10.41 9.25
CA SER A 59 -0.12 -10.46 7.86
C SER A 59 -0.96 -9.55 6.97
N ILE A 60 -0.28 -8.63 6.28
CA ILE A 60 -0.85 -7.94 5.12
C ILE A 60 -0.55 -8.82 3.90
N VAL A 61 -1.58 -9.27 3.18
CA VAL A 61 -1.38 -10.00 1.91
C VAL A 61 -1.59 -9.03 0.76
N LEU A 62 -0.63 -8.90 -0.14
CA LEU A 62 -0.69 -8.03 -1.31
C LEU A 62 -0.64 -8.87 -2.59
N ASN A 63 -1.52 -8.55 -3.55
CA ASN A 63 -1.62 -9.30 -4.79
C ASN A 63 -0.44 -8.97 -5.71
N ASN A 64 0.46 -9.95 -5.87
CA ASN A 64 1.66 -9.83 -6.68
C ASN A 64 1.32 -9.53 -8.16
N ARG A 65 0.26 -10.12 -8.70
CA ARG A 65 -0.19 -9.90 -10.08
C ARG A 65 -0.64 -8.47 -10.34
N ILE A 66 -1.34 -7.86 -9.38
CA ILE A 66 -1.79 -6.47 -9.51
C ILE A 66 -0.60 -5.53 -9.34
N LEU A 67 0.31 -5.81 -8.39
CA LEU A 67 1.55 -5.06 -8.23
C LEU A 67 2.37 -5.06 -9.52
N ASP A 68 2.59 -6.24 -10.11
CA ASP A 68 3.32 -6.39 -11.37
C ASP A 68 2.62 -5.63 -12.50
N SER A 69 1.31 -5.77 -12.63
CA SER A 69 0.54 -5.03 -13.64
C SER A 69 0.71 -3.51 -13.50
N ILE A 70 0.73 -3.01 -12.26
CA ILE A 70 0.94 -1.59 -11.98
C ILE A 70 2.40 -1.19 -12.28
N ILE A 71 3.39 -2.00 -11.93
CA ILE A 71 4.80 -1.73 -12.29
C ILE A 71 4.97 -1.60 -13.81
N HIS A 72 4.36 -2.50 -14.58
CA HIS A 72 4.48 -2.52 -16.03
C HIS A 72 3.63 -1.45 -16.75
N SER A 73 2.49 -1.06 -16.19
CA SER A 73 1.56 -0.08 -16.80
C SER A 73 1.76 1.36 -16.32
N SER A 74 2.46 1.56 -15.20
CA SER A 74 2.76 2.88 -14.65
C SER A 74 3.75 3.63 -15.53
N ARG A 75 3.55 4.94 -15.66
CA ARG A 75 4.47 5.81 -16.41
C ARG A 75 5.64 6.27 -15.55
N THR A 76 5.49 6.22 -14.23
CA THR A 76 6.50 6.71 -13.28
C THR A 76 6.62 5.81 -12.05
N PHE A 77 7.80 5.73 -11.45
CA PHE A 77 7.99 5.06 -10.17
C PHE A 77 7.16 5.68 -9.05
N ARG A 78 6.84 6.98 -9.13
CA ARG A 78 5.96 7.62 -8.16
C ARG A 78 4.56 7.01 -8.15
N GLU A 79 4.01 6.62 -9.30
CA GLU A 79 2.71 5.94 -9.37
C GLU A 79 2.75 4.58 -8.67
N VAL A 80 3.79 3.77 -8.92
CA VAL A 80 4.01 2.48 -8.24
C VAL A 80 4.09 2.66 -6.73
N LYS A 81 4.93 3.58 -6.25
CA LYS A 81 5.10 3.85 -4.81
C LYS A 81 3.81 4.38 -4.18
N SER A 82 3.04 5.20 -4.91
CA SER A 82 1.76 5.72 -4.46
C SER A 82 0.71 4.62 -4.31
N TYR A 83 0.71 3.64 -5.23
CA TYR A 83 -0.14 2.47 -5.14
C TYR A 83 0.21 1.63 -3.91
N ILE A 84 1.49 1.26 -3.75
CA ILE A 84 1.95 0.45 -2.60
C ILE A 84 1.61 1.16 -1.29
N PHE A 85 1.87 2.48 -1.19
CA PHE A 85 1.50 3.28 -0.01
C PHE A 85 0.01 3.17 0.30
N SER A 86 -0.86 3.28 -0.71
CA SER A 86 -2.31 3.29 -0.52
C SER A 86 -2.84 1.93 -0.05
N VAL A 87 -2.32 0.84 -0.62
CA VAL A 87 -2.68 -0.52 -0.18
C VAL A 87 -2.19 -0.78 1.24
N LEU A 88 -0.92 -0.48 1.53
CA LEU A 88 -0.38 -0.65 2.88
C LEU A 88 -1.10 0.21 3.91
N LEU A 89 -1.52 1.42 3.55
CA LEU A 89 -2.33 2.27 4.43
C LEU A 89 -3.69 1.62 4.73
N HIS A 90 -4.39 1.14 3.71
CA HIS A 90 -5.69 0.49 3.87
C HIS A 90 -5.61 -0.72 4.80
N GLU A 91 -4.67 -1.64 4.54
CA GLU A 91 -4.50 -2.84 5.35
C GLU A 91 -3.95 -2.53 6.75
N TYR A 92 -3.16 -1.47 6.91
CA TYR A 92 -2.70 -1.02 8.22
C TYR A 92 -3.84 -0.45 9.07
N LEU A 93 -4.80 0.26 8.47
CA LEU A 93 -6.01 0.72 9.19
C LEU A 93 -6.86 -0.46 9.66
N HIS A 94 -7.05 -1.49 8.82
CA HIS A 94 -7.65 -2.76 9.23
C HIS A 94 -6.90 -3.40 10.39
N SER A 95 -5.57 -3.37 10.33
CA SER A 95 -4.72 -3.86 11.42
C SER A 95 -4.87 -3.05 12.73
N LEU A 96 -5.28 -1.79 12.67
CA LEU A 96 -5.53 -0.96 13.86
C LEU A 96 -6.91 -1.19 14.47
N GLY A 97 -7.79 -1.90 13.76
CA GLY A 97 -9.15 -2.26 14.21
C GLY A 97 -10.27 -1.50 13.52
N HIS A 98 -9.97 -0.68 12.49
CA HIS A 98 -10.99 -0.09 11.62
C HIS A 98 -11.47 -1.15 10.63
N LEU A 99 -12.66 -1.73 10.84
CA LEU A 99 -13.15 -2.86 10.04
C LEU A 99 -14.20 -2.46 9.01
N ASP A 100 -14.83 -1.29 9.16
CA ASP A 100 -15.82 -0.80 8.22
C ASP A 100 -15.13 -0.23 6.96
N GLU A 101 -15.43 -0.82 5.81
CA GLU A 101 -14.82 -0.43 4.54
C GLU A 101 -15.08 1.02 4.14
N LEU A 102 -16.22 1.59 4.53
CA LEU A 102 -16.53 2.99 4.24
C LEU A 102 -15.68 3.89 5.15
N GLU A 103 -15.61 3.58 6.44
CA GLU A 103 -14.75 4.27 7.41
C GLU A 103 -13.29 4.24 6.97
N VAL A 104 -12.76 3.06 6.61
CA VAL A 104 -11.37 2.91 6.17
C VAL A 104 -11.09 3.74 4.91
N LYS A 105 -12.02 3.79 3.95
CA LYS A 105 -11.86 4.60 2.73
C LYS A 105 -11.85 6.10 3.04
N GLU A 106 -12.76 6.57 3.88
CA GLU A 106 -12.84 7.97 4.28
C GLU A 106 -11.56 8.38 5.03
N LEU A 107 -11.13 7.55 5.98
CA LEU A 107 -9.95 7.78 6.78
C LEU A 107 -8.66 7.74 5.95
N ALA A 108 -8.53 6.77 5.04
CA ALA A 108 -7.40 6.70 4.11
C ALA A 108 -7.38 7.93 3.17
N GLY A 109 -8.54 8.38 2.70
CA GLY A 109 -8.69 9.61 1.93
C GLY A 109 -8.21 10.85 2.69
N GLN A 110 -8.65 11.00 3.95
CA GLN A 110 -8.23 12.08 4.83
C GLN A 110 -6.71 12.07 5.05
N ILE A 111 -6.16 10.94 5.48
CA ILE A 111 -4.72 10.78 5.76
C ILE A 111 -3.91 11.12 4.51
N VAL A 112 -4.30 10.62 3.34
CA VAL A 112 -3.58 10.89 2.09
C VAL A 112 -3.66 12.37 1.69
N SER A 113 -4.83 13.00 1.84
CA SER A 113 -5.01 14.43 1.54
C SER A 113 -4.15 15.30 2.45
N GLU A 114 -4.15 15.04 3.76
CA GLU A 114 -3.31 15.75 4.72
C GLU A 114 -1.81 15.52 4.51
N THR A 115 -1.44 14.31 4.07
CA THR A 115 -0.05 13.88 3.91
C THR A 115 0.58 14.39 2.61
N PHE A 116 -0.12 14.25 1.48
CA PHE A 116 0.44 14.52 0.15
C PHE A 116 -0.21 15.71 -0.58
N GLY A 117 -1.36 16.19 -0.09
CA GLY A 117 -2.18 17.20 -0.77
C GLY A 117 -3.07 16.62 -1.88
N GLU A 118 -4.07 17.40 -2.28
CA GLU A 118 -5.17 16.96 -3.17
C GLU A 118 -4.74 16.55 -4.59
N ASN A 119 -3.56 16.99 -5.04
CA ASN A 119 -3.08 16.75 -6.41
C ASN A 119 -2.16 15.53 -6.56
N HIS A 120 -1.85 14.82 -5.47
CA HIS A 120 -0.88 13.72 -5.51
C HIS A 120 -1.52 12.41 -6.02
N PRO A 121 -0.82 11.59 -6.83
CA PRO A 121 -1.36 10.32 -7.34
C PRO A 121 -1.91 9.37 -6.27
N THR A 122 -1.35 9.39 -5.06
CA THR A 122 -1.82 8.59 -3.91
C THR A 122 -3.31 8.76 -3.63
N LEU A 123 -3.87 9.96 -3.80
CA LEU A 123 -5.30 10.20 -3.52
C LEU A 123 -6.22 9.44 -4.48
N LYS A 124 -5.77 9.21 -5.71
CA LYS A 124 -6.51 8.40 -6.69
C LYS A 124 -6.54 6.92 -6.30
N PHE A 125 -5.48 6.43 -5.66
CA PHE A 125 -5.39 5.04 -5.24
C PHE A 125 -6.08 4.78 -3.90
N SER A 126 -6.12 5.76 -2.97
CA SER A 126 -6.77 5.60 -1.66
C SER A 126 -8.30 5.55 -1.73
N THR A 127 -8.90 6.14 -2.76
CA THR A 127 -10.37 6.19 -2.95
C THR A 127 -10.94 4.93 -3.62
N GLY A 128 -10.15 3.87 -3.78
CA GLY A 128 -10.61 2.59 -4.33
C GLY A 128 -10.64 2.52 -5.85
N ALA A 129 -10.17 3.54 -6.57
CA ALA A 129 -9.95 3.44 -8.00
C ALA A 129 -8.61 2.74 -8.26
N LEU A 130 -8.59 1.41 -8.14
CA LEU A 130 -7.71 0.64 -9.01
C LEU A 130 -7.99 1.13 -10.43
N PRO A 131 -6.98 1.39 -11.26
CA PRO A 131 -7.23 1.58 -12.67
C PRO A 131 -7.59 0.21 -13.25
N THR A 132 -8.81 -0.28 -12.98
CA THR A 132 -9.41 -1.49 -13.57
C THR A 132 -9.36 -1.41 -15.10
N ARG A 133 -9.21 -0.19 -15.64
CA ARG A 133 -9.08 0.13 -17.06
C ARG A 133 -7.63 0.15 -17.60
N ARG A 134 -6.59 -0.01 -16.77
CA ARG A 134 -5.17 -0.12 -17.19
C ARG A 134 -4.53 -1.47 -16.87
N ILE A 135 -5.27 -2.37 -16.24
CA ILE A 135 -4.84 -3.75 -16.09
C ILE A 135 -5.02 -4.39 -17.48
N GLY A 136 -3.97 -4.32 -18.32
CA GLY A 136 -3.86 -5.23 -19.47
C GLY A 136 -3.93 -6.68 -18.98
N ARG A 137 -4.13 -7.66 -19.88
CA ARG A 137 -4.25 -9.08 -19.53
C ARG A 137 -3.27 -9.45 -18.41
N ILE A 138 -3.80 -9.67 -17.20
CA ILE A 138 -3.03 -10.28 -16.12
C ILE A 138 -2.54 -11.61 -16.66
N ARG A 139 -1.24 -11.89 -16.52
CA ARG A 139 -0.65 -13.11 -17.05
C ARG A 139 -1.37 -14.30 -16.43
N GLU A 140 -2.11 -15.05 -17.24
CA GLU A 140 -2.58 -16.38 -16.85
C GLU A 140 -1.34 -17.30 -16.79
N GLY A 141 -1.01 -17.74 -15.58
CA GLY A 141 0.10 -18.63 -15.27
C GLY A 141 -0.14 -19.36 -13.95
N GLU A 142 0.64 -20.41 -13.69
CA GLU A 142 0.62 -21.08 -12.38
C GLU A 142 0.98 -20.06 -11.28
N PRO A 143 0.26 -20.07 -10.14
CA PRO A 143 0.54 -19.15 -9.06
C PRO A 143 1.97 -19.35 -8.55
N GLU A 144 2.75 -18.27 -8.49
CA GLU A 144 4.09 -18.32 -7.89
C GLU A 144 4.01 -18.62 -6.39
N ILE A 145 5.07 -19.21 -5.84
CA ILE A 145 5.19 -19.46 -4.41
C ILE A 145 5.13 -18.11 -3.68
N PRO A 146 4.25 -17.93 -2.68
CA PRO A 146 4.15 -16.67 -1.96
C PRO A 146 5.48 -16.24 -1.35
N ILE A 147 5.82 -14.97 -1.51
CA ILE A 147 7.00 -14.37 -0.90
C ILE A 147 6.61 -13.79 0.45
N ILE A 148 7.30 -14.20 1.51
CA ILE A 148 7.03 -13.74 2.88
C ILE A 148 8.12 -12.74 3.30
N ILE A 149 7.70 -11.56 3.73
CA ILE A 149 8.50 -10.54 4.40
C ILE A 149 8.09 -10.59 5.88
N PRO A 150 8.85 -11.32 6.73
CA PRO A 150 8.44 -11.66 8.09
C PRO A 150 8.46 -10.49 9.06
N ASP A 151 9.14 -9.40 8.72
CA ASP A 151 9.09 -8.14 9.46
C ASP A 151 9.09 -6.99 8.46
N LEU A 152 7.95 -6.32 8.31
CA LEU A 152 7.81 -5.21 7.37
C LEU A 152 8.58 -3.96 7.81
N GLU A 153 9.06 -3.92 9.05
CA GLU A 153 9.82 -2.80 9.62
C GLU A 153 11.34 -2.99 9.52
N ASP A 154 11.82 -4.22 9.34
CA ASP A 154 13.28 -4.52 9.33
C ASP A 154 13.74 -5.40 8.15
N THR A 155 12.82 -6.03 7.42
CA THR A 155 13.18 -6.89 6.26
C THR A 155 13.10 -6.12 4.95
N ALA A 156 14.20 -5.43 4.59
CA ALA A 156 14.30 -4.69 3.34
C ALA A 156 14.08 -5.60 2.11
N ARG A 157 13.06 -5.29 1.31
CA ARG A 157 12.74 -5.99 0.05
C ARG A 157 12.28 -5.01 -1.03
N SER A 158 13.03 -4.95 -2.13
CA SER A 158 12.66 -4.12 -3.29
C SER A 158 11.34 -4.58 -3.90
N TYR A 159 10.51 -3.61 -4.31
CA TYR A 159 9.30 -3.81 -5.12
C TYR A 159 9.59 -3.70 -6.63
N ILE A 160 10.84 -3.45 -7.02
CA ILE A 160 11.34 -3.53 -8.40
C ILE A 160 12.26 -4.75 -8.46
N GLN A 161 11.93 -5.72 -9.33
CA GLN A 161 12.78 -6.88 -9.64
C GLN A 161 13.55 -6.63 -10.94
#